data_AF-A0A4Q9H942-F1
#
_entry.id   AF-A0A4Q9H942-F1
#
_cell.length_a   1.000
_cell.length_b   1.000
_cell.length_c   1.000
_cell.angle_alpha   90.00
_cell.angle_beta   90.00
_cell.angle_gamma   90.00
#
_symmetry.space_group_name_H-M   'P 1'
#
loop_
_entity.id
_entity.type
_entity.pdbx_description
1 polymer ?
#
loop_
_entity_poly.entity_id
_entity_poly.type
_entity_poly.pdbx_seq_one_letter_code
_entity_poly.pdbx_strand_id
1 'polypeptide(L)'
;MESTLTIIVVLHLKGTKITYGKFTLGTDRESALETFNMLKGKKESLGACMIQMELIEEIAGLPVPLGTISCNLEQLKENVAIISKEIFRIAQLDDLEIKPLQ
;
A
#
# COMPACT_ATOMS: atom_id res chain seq x y z
N MET A 1 -18.16 11.82 3.36
CA MET A 1 -18.11 10.35 3.21
C MET A 1 -16.70 9.95 3.60
N GLU A 2 -16.54 9.03 4.54
CA GLU A 2 -15.21 8.59 4.98
C GLU A 2 -14.57 7.79 3.85
N SER A 3 -13.57 8.37 3.18
CA SER A 3 -12.74 7.68 2.22
C SER A 3 -11.42 7.29 2.89
N THR A 4 -11.03 6.02 2.81
CA THR A 4 -9.77 5.55 3.40
C THR A 4 -8.84 5.05 2.30
N LEU A 5 -7.61 5.53 2.30
CA LEU A 5 -6.56 5.08 1.41
C LEU A 5 -5.73 3.99 2.06
N THR A 6 -5.42 2.97 1.30
CA THR A 6 -4.77 1.76 1.78
C THR A 6 -3.81 1.22 0.73
N ILE A 7 -2.62 0.77 1.16
CA ILE A 7 -1.78 -0.10 0.36
C ILE A 7 -1.98 -1.54 0.81
N ILE A 8 -2.42 -2.41 -0.08
CA ILE A 8 -2.51 -3.86 0.17
C ILE A 8 -1.31 -4.57 -0.47
N VAL A 9 -0.81 -5.60 0.22
CA VAL A 9 0.23 -6.50 -0.30
C VAL A 9 -0.44 -7.79 -0.74
N VAL A 10 -0.32 -8.11 -2.02
CA VAL A 10 -0.99 -9.24 -2.67
C VAL A 10 0.05 -10.21 -3.21
N LEU A 11 -0.07 -11.48 -2.84
CA LEU A 11 0.72 -12.57 -3.38
C LEU A 11 -0.03 -13.18 -4.56
N HIS A 12 0.59 -13.14 -5.74
CA HIS A 12 0.10 -13.85 -6.91
C HIS A 12 0.66 -15.25 -6.91
N LEU A 13 -0.22 -16.24 -6.76
CA LEU A 13 0.08 -17.66 -6.87
C LEU A 13 -0.55 -18.19 -8.17
N LYS A 14 -0.18 -19.40 -8.60
CA LYS A 14 -0.76 -20.00 -9.82
C LYS A 14 -2.28 -20.14 -9.65
N GLY A 15 -3.03 -19.31 -10.37
CA GLY A 15 -4.49 -19.33 -10.39
C GLY A 15 -5.19 -18.64 -9.22
N THR A 16 -4.46 -18.01 -8.28
CA THR A 16 -5.09 -17.29 -7.16
C THR A 16 -4.28 -16.08 -6.69
N LYS A 17 -4.97 -15.14 -6.04
CA LYS A 17 -4.38 -13.98 -5.38
C LYS A 17 -4.72 -14.04 -3.89
N ILE A 18 -3.75 -13.79 -3.04
CA ILE A 18 -3.96 -13.76 -1.58
C ILE A 18 -3.45 -12.42 -1.06
N THR A 19 -4.32 -11.66 -0.38
CA THR A 19 -3.88 -10.48 0.38
C THR A 19 -3.13 -10.96 1.61
N TYR A 20 -1.85 -10.62 1.67
CA TYR A 20 -0.93 -10.99 2.75
C TYR A 20 -0.80 -9.89 3.81
N GLY A 21 -1.01 -8.63 3.44
CA GLY A 21 -0.90 -7.50 4.36
C GLY A 21 -1.65 -6.26 3.90
N LYS A 22 -1.89 -5.34 4.83
CA LYS A 22 -2.60 -4.07 4.60
C LYS A 22 -1.94 -2.95 5.41
N PHE A 23 -1.74 -1.79 4.79
CA PHE A 23 -1.29 -0.56 5.44
C PHE A 23 -2.31 0.55 5.20
N THR A 24 -2.88 1.10 6.27
CA THR A 24 -3.81 2.24 6.18
C THR A 24 -3.01 3.54 6.15
N LEU A 25 -3.25 4.39 5.15
CA LEU A 25 -2.55 5.66 4.96
C LEU A 25 -3.34 6.88 5.46
N GLY A 26 -4.63 6.71 5.79
CA GLY A 26 -5.51 7.80 6.21
C GLY A 26 -6.45 8.23 5.09
N THR A 27 -6.83 9.50 5.05
CA THR A 27 -7.84 10.05 4.13
C THR A 27 -7.27 11.03 3.10
N ASP A 28 -6.03 11.50 3.27
CA ASP A 28 -5.40 12.42 2.32
C ASP A 28 -4.87 11.68 1.09
N ARG A 29 -5.55 11.92 -0.04
CA ARG A 29 -5.26 11.29 -1.32
C ARG A 29 -3.88 11.68 -1.86
N GLU A 30 -3.49 12.94 -1.69
CA GLU A 30 -2.24 13.46 -2.26
C GLU A 30 -1.04 12.81 -1.56
N SER A 31 -0.97 12.85 -0.23
CA SER A 31 0.08 12.18 0.54
C SER A 31 0.14 10.67 0.29
N ALA A 32 -1.02 10.02 0.11
CA ALA A 32 -1.07 8.59 -0.19
C ALA A 32 -0.50 8.26 -1.58
N LEU A 33 -0.80 9.08 -2.59
CA LEU A 33 -0.21 8.95 -3.93
C LEU A 33 1.29 9.24 -3.93
N GLU A 34 1.75 10.27 -3.22
CA GLU A 34 3.17 10.56 -3.05
C GLU A 34 3.92 9.37 -2.41
N THR A 35 3.37 8.83 -1.32
CA THR A 35 3.89 7.63 -0.65
C THR A 35 3.99 6.45 -1.60
N PHE A 36 2.93 6.19 -2.38
CA PHE A 36 2.90 5.10 -3.33
C PHE A 36 3.90 5.29 -4.50
N ASN A 37 4.08 6.53 -4.96
CA ASN A 37 5.02 6.85 -6.03
C ASN A 37 6.49 6.69 -5.61
N MET A 38 6.80 6.67 -4.31
CA MET A 38 8.14 6.39 -3.81
C MET A 38 8.50 4.90 -3.83
N LEU A 39 7.51 4.00 -3.95
CA LEU A 39 7.72 2.56 -3.90
C LEU A 39 8.60 2.06 -5.06
N LYS A 40 9.40 1.04 -4.76
CA LYS A 40 10.29 0.34 -5.69
C LYS A 40 9.58 -0.85 -6.32
N GLY A 41 9.84 -1.03 -7.61
CA GLY A 41 9.28 -2.12 -8.39
C GLY A 41 8.97 -1.68 -9.81
N LYS A 42 8.13 -2.45 -10.50
CA LYS A 42 7.72 -2.17 -11.88
C LYS A 42 6.20 -2.18 -12.00
N LYS A 43 5.66 -1.27 -12.80
CA LYS A 43 4.22 -1.23 -13.12
C LYS A 43 3.78 -2.42 -13.99
N GLU A 44 4.71 -3.03 -14.71
CA GLU A 44 4.44 -4.18 -15.57
C GLU A 44 4.54 -5.52 -14.83
N SER A 45 3.66 -6.45 -15.22
CA SER A 45 3.62 -7.82 -14.69
C SER A 45 4.70 -8.69 -15.37
N LEU A 46 5.68 -9.15 -14.59
CA LEU A 46 6.80 -9.99 -15.06
C LEU A 46 6.61 -11.50 -14.78
N GLY A 47 5.40 -12.03 -15.01
CA GLY A 47 5.17 -13.48 -15.12
C GLY A 47 4.48 -14.13 -13.91
N ALA A 48 4.63 -15.46 -13.81
CA ALA A 48 3.95 -16.27 -12.81
C ALA A 48 4.72 -16.28 -11.48
N CYS A 49 4.01 -16.01 -10.38
CA CYS A 49 4.53 -15.87 -9.01
C CYS A 49 5.18 -14.50 -8.73
N MET A 50 4.40 -13.56 -8.19
CA MET A 50 4.84 -12.17 -7.95
C MET A 50 4.24 -11.61 -6.66
N ILE A 51 4.92 -10.62 -6.06
CA ILE A 51 4.36 -9.79 -4.99
C ILE A 51 3.88 -8.49 -5.65
N GLN A 52 2.64 -8.10 -5.36
CA GLN A 52 2.08 -6.82 -5.79
C GLN A 52 1.77 -5.96 -4.58
N MET A 53 1.96 -4.66 -4.72
CA MET A 53 1.44 -3.66 -3.79
C MET A 53 0.44 -2.81 -4.55
N GLU A 54 -0.80 -2.79 -4.07
CA GLU A 54 -1.91 -2.08 -4.72
C GLU A 54 -2.38 -0.94 -3.82
N LEU A 55 -2.39 0.28 -4.34
CA LEU A 55 -3.02 1.42 -3.69
C LEU A 55 -4.51 1.40 -4.03
N ILE A 56 -5.35 1.35 -3.01
CA ILE A 56 -6.81 1.40 -3.13
C ILE A 56 -7.34 2.57 -2.30
N GLU A 57 -8.43 3.16 -2.77
CA GLU A 57 -9.24 4.08 -2.00
C GLU A 57 -10.62 3.47 -1.81
N GLU A 58 -11.04 3.33 -0.57
CA GLU A 58 -12.36 2.81 -0.24
C GLU A 58 -13.36 3.97 -0.20
N ILE A 59 -14.25 4.03 -1.18
CA ILE A 59 -15.29 5.07 -1.27
C ILE A 59 -16.64 4.40 -1.08
N ALA A 60 -17.37 4.78 -0.02
CA ALA A 60 -18.68 4.21 0.30
C ALA A 60 -18.68 2.66 0.36
N GLY A 61 -17.59 2.07 0.87
CA GLY A 61 -17.39 0.62 0.99
C GLY A 61 -16.98 -0.08 -0.31
N LEU A 62 -16.72 0.67 -1.39
CA LEU A 62 -16.25 0.12 -2.67
C LEU A 62 -14.76 0.41 -2.87
N PRO A 63 -13.93 -0.62 -3.11
CA PRO A 63 -12.50 -0.41 -3.37
C PRO A 63 -12.29 0.13 -4.78
N VAL A 64 -11.68 1.30 -4.89
CA VAL A 64 -11.26 1.94 -6.14
C VAL A 64 -9.74 1.80 -6.29
N PRO A 65 -9.24 0.97 -7.23
CA PRO A 65 -7.81 0.85 -7.47
C PRO A 65 -7.22 2.15 -8.01
N LEU A 66 -6.15 2.64 -7.39
CA LEU A 66 -5.44 3.85 -7.79
C LEU A 66 -4.08 3.55 -8.42
N GLY A 67 -3.46 2.42 -8.07
CA GLY A 67 -2.19 2.02 -8.64
C GLY A 67 -1.75 0.63 -8.21
N THR A 68 -0.89 0.02 -9.02
CA THR A 68 -0.29 -1.29 -8.73
C THR A 68 1.18 -1.26 -9.09
N ILE A 69 2.00 -1.83 -8.22
CA ILE A 69 3.42 -2.07 -8.47
C ILE A 69 3.76 -3.52 -8.13
N SER A 70 4.50 -4.18 -9.02
CA SER A 70 5.03 -5.52 -8.79
C SER A 70 6.46 -5.40 -8.27
N CYS A 71 6.77 -6.13 -7.20
CA CYS A 71 8.07 -6.08 -6.53
C CYS A 71 8.59 -7.49 -6.22
N ASN A 72 9.90 -7.60 -6.05
CA ASN A 72 10.54 -8.78 -5.46
C ASN A 72 10.63 -8.64 -3.92
N LEU A 73 11.15 -9.65 -3.23
CA LEU A 73 11.23 -9.65 -1.77
C LEU A 73 12.09 -8.52 -1.19
N GLU A 74 13.21 -8.17 -1.85
CA GLU A 74 14.07 -7.07 -1.37
C GLU A 74 13.40 -5.71 -1.55
N GLN A 75 12.75 -5.50 -2.68
CA GLN A 75 11.92 -4.32 -2.91
C GLN A 75 10.74 -4.27 -1.96
N LEU A 76 10.12 -5.41 -1.59
CA LEU A 76 9.07 -5.44 -0.57
C LEU A 76 9.60 -4.93 0.78
N LYS A 77 10.78 -5.41 1.22
CA LYS A 77 11.41 -4.94 2.46
C LYS A 77 11.63 -3.42 2.44
N GLU A 78 12.17 -2.89 1.34
CA GLU A 78 12.36 -1.44 1.15
C GLU A 78 11.03 -0.68 1.14
N ASN A 79 10.02 -1.20 0.44
CA ASN A 79 8.71 -0.58 0.32
C ASN A 79 7.99 -0.52 1.67
N VAL A 80 8.06 -1.59 2.47
CA VAL A 80 7.49 -1.60 3.82
C VAL A 80 8.19 -0.56 4.70
N ALA A 81 9.52 -0.38 4.59
CA ALA A 81 10.24 0.66 5.30
C ALA A 81 9.80 2.08 4.87
N ILE A 82 9.64 2.32 3.56
CA ILE A 82 9.13 3.60 3.01
C ILE A 82 7.73 3.87 3.55
N ILE A 83 6.81 2.92 3.44
CA ILE A 83 5.41 3.06 3.90
C ILE A 83 5.38 3.34 5.40
N SER A 84 6.13 2.58 6.20
CA SER A 84 6.16 2.74 7.65
C SER A 84 6.66 4.13 8.05
N LYS A 85 7.70 4.63 7.36
CA LYS A 85 8.23 5.98 7.58
C LYS A 85 7.20 7.05 7.24
N GLU A 86 6.50 6.92 6.13
CA GLU A 86 5.52 7.92 5.72
C GLU A 86 4.26 7.89 6.59
N ILE A 87 3.78 6.71 7.00
CA ILE A 87 2.71 6.60 7.99
C ILE A 87 3.10 7.29 9.29
N PHE A 88 4.34 7.09 9.76
CA PHE A 88 4.84 7.77 10.95
C PHE A 88 4.89 9.29 10.76
N ARG A 89 5.38 9.77 9.61
CA ARG A 89 5.41 11.20 9.27
C ARG A 89 4.00 11.82 9.24
N ILE A 90 3.05 11.15 8.60
CA ILE A 90 1.65 11.61 8.49
C ILE A 90 1.03 11.67 9.89
N ALA A 91 1.18 10.62 10.70
CA ALA A 91 0.65 10.59 12.05
C ALA A 91 1.21 11.72 12.93
N GLN A 92 2.50 12.04 12.78
CA GLN A 92 3.11 13.18 13.49
C GLN A 92 2.62 14.55 13.01
N LEU A 93 2.27 14.69 11.73
CA LEU A 93 1.73 15.95 11.18
C LEU A 93 0.28 16.18 11.61
N ASP A 94 -0.48 15.09 11.80
CA ASP A 94 -1.90 15.12 12.15
C ASP A 94 -2.15 15.05 13.67
N ASP A 95 -1.10 15.06 14.51
CA ASP A 95 -1.17 14.81 15.96
C ASP A 95 -1.93 13.51 16.32
N LEU A 96 -1.89 12.51 15.43
CA LEU A 96 -2.59 11.24 15.59
C LEU A 96 -1.73 10.24 16.38
N GLU A 97 -2.34 9.56 17.35
CA GLU A 97 -1.68 8.46 18.08
C GLU A 97 -1.38 7.27 17.15
N ILE A 98 -0.10 6.91 17.03
CA ILE A 98 0.31 5.67 16.37
C ILE A 98 -0.05 4.50 17.28
N LYS A 99 -1.12 3.77 16.93
CA LYS A 99 -1.45 2.52 17.63
C LYS A 99 -0.43 1.45 17.21
N PRO A 100 0.31 0.85 18.16
CA PRO A 100 1.23 -0.24 17.84
C PRO A 100 0.46 -1.42 17.25
N LEU A 101 1.10 -2.14 16.33
CA LEU A 101 0.61 -3.41 15.80
C LEU A 101 0.37 -4.37 16.98
N GLN A 102 -0.87 -4.81 17.17
CA GLN A 102 -1.24 -5.91 18.08
C GLN A 102 -1.04 -7.26 17.40
#